data_AF-A0A966R1T0-F1
#
_entry.id   AF-A0A966R1T0-F1
#
_cell.length_a   1.000
_cell.length_b   1.000
_cell.length_c   1.000
_cell.angle_alpha   90.00
_cell.angle_beta   90.00
_cell.angle_gamma   90.00
#
_symmetry.space_group_name_H-M   'P 1'
#
loop_
_entity.id
_entity.type
_entity.pdbx_description
1 polymer ?
#
loop_
_entity_poly.entity_id
_entity_poly.type
_entity_poly.pdbx_seq_one_letter_code
_entity_poly.pdbx_strand_id
1 'polypeptide(L)' 'MNGYELMAQFEQIIKGMIVVPNHWLPEDFRDNRTDGVSLADLERKCDSRDSVETDHQIEKREKDKRIAIYAAMIKK' A
#
# COMPACT_ATOMS: atom_id res chain seq x y z
N MET A 1 7.23 -17.35 19.69
CA MET A 1 5.93 -16.85 19.21
C MET A 1 5.33 -15.99 20.30
N ASN A 2 5.39 -14.67 20.17
CA ASN A 2 4.85 -13.70 21.13
C ASN A 2 3.33 -13.53 20.90
N GLY A 3 2.58 -13.10 21.91
CA GLY A 3 1.13 -12.85 21.80
C GLY A 3 0.77 -11.89 20.67
N TYR A 4 1.62 -10.89 20.40
CA TYR A 4 1.46 -9.96 19.28
C TYR A 4 1.57 -10.62 17.89
N GLU A 5 2.48 -11.58 17.73
CA GLU A 5 2.67 -12.29 16.46
C GLU A 5 1.46 -13.18 16.15
N LEU A 6 0.84 -13.76 17.20
CA LEU A 6 -0.37 -14.56 17.07
C LEU A 6 -1.58 -13.71 16.66
N MET A 7 -1.73 -12.52 17.26
CA MET A 7 -2.82 -11.61 16.91
C MET A 7 -2.72 -11.11 15.45
N ALA A 8 -1.50 -10.82 14.98
CA ALA A 8 -1.28 -10.44 13.58
C ALA A 8 -1.67 -11.56 12.60
N GLN A 9 -1.36 -12.83 12.94
CA GLN A 9 -1.78 -13.97 12.14
C GLN A 9 -3.30 -14.13 12.12
N PHE A 10 -3.96 -13.96 13.26
CA PHE A 10 -5.42 -14.01 13.32
C PHE A 10 -6.06 -12.92 12.46
N GLU A 11 -5.54 -11.69 12.50
CA GLU A 11 -6.01 -10.60 11.65
C GLU A 11 -5.92 -10.97 10.16
N GLN A 12 -4.78 -11.52 9.73
CA GLN A 12 -4.58 -11.92 8.34
C GLN A 12 -5.53 -13.04 7.91
N ILE A 13 -5.76 -14.03 8.78
CA ILE A 13 -6.71 -15.13 8.53
C ILE A 13 -8.13 -14.59 8.41
N ILE A 14 -8.57 -13.75 9.34
CA ILE A 14 -9.93 -13.17 9.33
C ILE A 14 -10.16 -12.36 8.05
N LYS A 15 -9.20 -11.53 7.64
CA LYS A 15 -9.28 -10.76 6.39
C LYS A 15 -9.34 -11.64 5.14
N GLY A 16 -8.78 -12.85 5.17
CA GLY A 16 -8.89 -13.83 4.09
C GLY A 16 -10.24 -14.55 4.01
N MET A 17 -11.00 -14.61 5.11
CA MET A 17 -12.29 -15.31 5.17
C MET A 17 -13.48 -14.43 4.78
N ILE A 18 -13.35 -13.10 4.94
CA ILE A 18 -14.42 -12.15 4.61
C ILE A 18 -14.30 -11.76 3.13
N VAL A 19 -15.35 -12.05 2.36
CA VAL A 19 -15.43 -11.72 0.93
C VAL A 19 -16.44 -10.60 0.71
N VAL A 20 -16.01 -9.55 0.00
CA VAL A 20 -16.85 -8.43 -0.43
C VAL A 20 -17.34 -8.69 -1.85
N PRO A 21 -18.67 -8.69 -2.09
CA PRO A 21 -19.21 -8.88 -3.44
C PRO A 21 -18.84 -7.76 -4.42
N ASN A 22 -18.67 -8.09 -5.70
CA ASN A 22 -18.27 -7.14 -6.74
C ASN A 22 -19.22 -5.95 -6.90
N HIS A 23 -20.53 -6.14 -6.67
CA HIS A 23 -21.53 -5.09 -6.81
C HIS A 23 -21.38 -3.96 -5.77
N TRP A 24 -20.64 -4.19 -4.67
CA TRP A 24 -20.29 -3.15 -3.70
C TRP A 24 -18.97 -2.45 -4.01
N LEU A 25 -18.18 -2.98 -4.96
CA LEU A 25 -16.86 -2.48 -5.27
C LEU A 25 -16.88 -1.59 -6.53
N PRO A 26 -16.03 -0.55 -6.60
CA PRO A 26 -15.73 0.15 -7.85
C PRO A 26 -15.10 -0.80 -8.86
N GLU A 27 -15.25 -0.50 -10.15
CA GLU A 27 -14.82 -1.39 -11.25
C GLU A 27 -13.34 -1.77 -11.16
N ASP A 28 -12.48 -0.82 -10.81
CA ASP A 28 -11.03 -1.02 -10.63
C ASP A 28 -10.67 -2.03 -9.53
N PHE A 29 -11.56 -2.23 -8.57
CA PHE A 29 -11.34 -3.11 -7.43
C PHE A 29 -12.01 -4.46 -7.58
N ARG A 30 -12.90 -4.65 -8.56
CA ARG A 30 -13.58 -5.93 -8.81
C ARG A 30 -12.58 -6.99 -9.26
N ASP A 31 -12.94 -8.25 -9.02
CA ASP A 31 -12.32 -9.38 -9.69
C ASP A 31 -13.32 -9.90 -10.72
N ASN A 32 -12.98 -9.89 -12.01
CA ASN A 32 -13.89 -10.36 -13.07
C ASN A 32 -13.88 -11.89 -13.24
N ARG A 33 -13.02 -12.59 -12.51
CA ARG A 33 -12.95 -14.07 -12.49
C ARG A 33 -13.83 -14.66 -11.38
N THR A 34 -14.05 -13.92 -10.29
CA THR A 34 -14.82 -14.35 -9.12
C THR A 34 -15.81 -13.26 -8.71
N ASP A 35 -17.03 -13.58 -8.29
CA ASP A 35 -18.09 -12.60 -7.97
C ASP A 35 -17.81 -11.70 -6.72
N GLY A 36 -16.57 -11.67 -6.22
CA GLY A 36 -16.14 -10.85 -5.10
C GLY A 36 -14.64 -10.92 -4.84
N VAL A 37 -14.20 -10.16 -3.84
CA VAL A 37 -12.80 -9.98 -3.45
C VAL A 37 -12.66 -10.12 -1.93
N SER A 38 -11.63 -10.82 -1.44
CA SER A 38 -11.40 -10.91 0.01
C SER A 38 -10.94 -9.58 0.59
N LEU A 39 -11.14 -9.33 1.89
CA LEU A 39 -10.61 -8.12 2.53
C LEU A 39 -9.08 -8.05 2.42
N ALA A 40 -8.39 -9.18 2.51
CA ALA A 40 -6.94 -9.25 2.36
C ALA A 40 -6.45 -8.88 0.94
N ASP A 41 -7.25 -9.19 -0.09
CA ASP A 41 -6.94 -8.77 -1.47
C ASP A 41 -7.32 -7.31 -1.71
N LEU A 42 -8.43 -6.85 -1.12
CA LEU A 42 -8.87 -5.47 -1.22
C LEU A 42 -7.87 -4.51 -0.58
N GLU A 43 -7.38 -4.84 0.62
CA GLU A 43 -6.34 -4.06 1.32
C GLU A 43 -5.07 -3.97 0.49
N ARG A 44 -4.61 -5.09 -0.11
CA ARG A 44 -3.47 -5.08 -1.04
C ARG A 44 -3.68 -4.19 -2.26
N LYS A 45 -4.90 -4.16 -2.84
CA LYS A 45 -5.21 -3.26 -3.96
C LYS A 45 -5.19 -1.79 -3.52
N CYS A 46 -5.73 -1.47 -2.34
CA CYS A 46 -5.68 -0.12 -1.77
C CYS A 46 -4.24 0.30 -1.49
N ASP A 47 -3.45 -0.55 -0.84
CA ASP A 47 -2.04 -0.30 -0.56
C ASP A 47 -1.26 -0.11 -1.86
N SER A 48 -1.50 -0.93 -2.89
CA SER A 48 -0.86 -0.75 -4.19
C SER A 48 -1.23 0.57 -4.84
N ARG A 49 -2.49 1.00 -4.77
CA ARG A 49 -2.94 2.28 -5.32
C ARG A 49 -2.28 3.44 -4.59
N ASP A 50 -2.19 3.35 -3.27
CA ASP A 50 -1.70 4.41 -2.40
C ASP A 50 -0.17 4.32 -2.19
N SER A 51 0.50 3.28 -2.70
CA SER A 51 1.96 3.09 -2.65
C SER A 51 2.74 4.03 -3.57
N VAL A 52 2.05 4.73 -4.47
CA VAL A 52 2.67 5.75 -5.32
C VAL A 52 3.08 6.91 -4.44
N GLU A 53 4.36 7.32 -4.55
CA GLU A 53 4.81 8.49 -3.84
C GLU A 53 3.93 9.68 -4.17
N THR A 54 3.40 10.29 -3.13
CA THR A 54 2.68 11.55 -3.26
C THR A 54 3.62 12.59 -3.87
N ASP A 55 3.08 13.55 -4.64
CA ASP A 55 3.87 14.63 -5.26
C ASP A 55 4.78 15.33 -4.23
N HIS A 56 4.31 15.46 -3.00
CA HIS A 56 5.07 16.01 -1.87
C HIS A 56 6.30 15.16 -1.49
N GLN A 57 6.19 13.83 -1.50
CA GLN A 57 7.32 12.93 -1.23
C GLN A 57 8.34 12.98 -2.38
N ILE A 58 7.87 13.07 -3.62
CA ILE A 58 8.72 13.25 -4.82
C ILE A 58 9.49 14.57 -4.71
N GLU A 59 8.80 15.69 -4.42
CA GLU A 59 9.42 17.01 -4.29
C GLU A 59 10.47 17.03 -3.19
N LYS A 60 10.20 16.41 -2.04
CA LYS A 60 11.15 16.32 -0.93
C LYS A 60 12.42 15.57 -1.34
N ARG A 61 12.28 14.42 -2.03
CA ARG A 61 13.40 13.66 -2.55
C ARG A 61 14.23 14.46 -3.55
N GLU A 62 13.58 15.21 -4.44
CA GLU A 62 14.29 16.08 -5.38
C GLU A 62 15.06 17.20 -4.68
N LYS A 63 14.45 17.86 -3.67
CA LYS A 63 15.13 18.87 -2.86
C LYS A 63 16.34 18.29 -2.16
N ASP A 64 16.23 17.11 -1.56
CA ASP A 64 17.35 16.44 -0.88
C ASP A 64 18.49 16.10 -1.87
N LYS A 65 18.16 15.62 -3.07
CA LYS A 65 19.15 15.42 -4.15
C LYS A 65 19.86 16.71 -4.53
N ARG A 66 19.12 17.81 -4.71
CA ARG A 66 19.69 19.13 -5.04
C ARG A 66 20.60 19.65 -3.92
N ILE A 67 20.18 19.52 -2.66
CA ILE A 67 20.98 19.90 -1.50
C ILE A 67 22.29 19.09 -1.45
N ALA A 68 22.24 17.78 -1.68
CA ALA A 68 23.44 16.94 -1.70
C ALA A 68 24.42 17.35 -2.81
N ILE A 69 23.92 17.67 -4.00
CA ILE A 69 24.73 18.17 -5.12
C ILE A 69 25.38 19.51 -4.75
N TYR A 70 24.62 20.47 -4.23
CA TYR A 70 25.17 21.77 -3.82
C TYR A 70 26.18 21.64 -2.68
N ALA A 71 25.92 20.77 -1.70
CA ALA A 71 26.87 20.47 -0.64
C ALA A 71 28.18 19.88 -1.18
N ALA A 72 28.11 18.99 -2.18
CA ALA A 72 29.29 18.43 -2.83
C ALA A 72 30.06 19.48 -3.65
N MET A 73 29.38 20.46 -4.24
CA MET A 73 30.02 21.57 -4.98
C MET A 73 30.73 22.55 -4.06
N ILE A 74 30.18 22.86 -2.89
CA ILE A 74 30.78 23.79 -1.91
C ILE A 74 32.02 23.19 -1.24
N LYS A 75 32.10 21.86 -1.15
CA LYS A 75 33.22 21.16 -0.50
C LYS A 75 34.45 20.98 -1.41
N LYS A 76 34.43 21.55 -2.61
CA LYS A 76 35.50 21.48 -3.63
C LYS A 76 36.11 22.85 -3.84
#